data_AF-L7FN38-F1
#
_entry.id   AF-L7FN38-F1
#
_cell.length_a   1.000
_cell.length_b   1.000
_cell.length_c   1.000
_cell.angle_alpha   90.00
_cell.angle_beta   90.00
_cell.angle_gamma   90.00
#
_symmetry.space_group_name_H-M   'P 1'
#
loop_
_entity.id
_entity.type
_entity.pdbx_description
1 polymer ?
#
loop_
_entity_poly.entity_id
_entity_poly.type
_entity_poly.pdbx_seq_one_letter_code
_entity_poly.pdbx_strand_id
1 'polypeptide(L)'
;MLFTIDTLVFLLQITPTTTSDSHILHEFYNKVVELFCFSFWISVTVYFYDGLLLSSKEKLNIHLKKKLYSKLLQQNVEYFDRKENSLGSVMNKLNSETKNTLGVTGDNLGVLFKIISEIICGVVLVLFYYWQLGLCIIAIFPVLLFFLFWNGYLNSEQSSPAIKAYEKSGNTLIEAIEAIKTVQSLGKENFFGMKYAESLENPRKGIFKWGFLLGIFEGINVFIYKTLGSFTFYVGFKFVRKSFVYDTNVSVFMKQLMDKYVLMQKGTYPFINACTTCINHTEVIPEMGRSLTSAKSVFDIIDRQLTIIEMSDLQKTENIDDTQKEQNNAKNLKNKEINNNKKGIKKFKFETKIEGNL
;
A
#
# COMPACT_ATOMS: atom_id res chain seq x y z
N MET A 1 -8.00 -20.62 16.44
CA MET A 1 -7.23 -19.95 17.52
C MET A 1 -7.89 -20.12 18.89
N LEU A 2 -9.17 -19.79 19.08
CA LEU A 2 -9.92 -20.23 20.29
C LEU A 2 -9.99 -21.76 20.38
N PHE A 3 -10.25 -22.43 19.25
CA PHE A 3 -10.31 -23.88 19.13
C PHE A 3 -8.99 -24.61 19.49
N THR A 4 -7.83 -24.02 19.17
CA THR A 4 -6.52 -24.59 19.51
C THR A 4 -6.24 -24.52 21.01
N ILE A 5 -6.76 -23.48 21.68
CA ILE A 5 -6.70 -23.35 23.13
C ILE A 5 -7.67 -24.34 23.78
N ASP A 6 -8.89 -24.49 23.23
CA ASP A 6 -9.87 -25.51 23.66
C ASP A 6 -9.36 -26.96 23.52
N THR A 7 -8.58 -27.27 22.50
CA THR A 7 -7.95 -28.60 22.39
C THR A 7 -6.74 -28.76 23.30
N LEU A 8 -6.00 -27.68 23.59
CA LEU A 8 -4.92 -27.72 24.58
C LEU A 8 -5.49 -27.97 25.99
N VAL A 9 -6.67 -27.41 26.28
CA VAL A 9 -7.47 -27.73 27.48
C VAL A 9 -7.84 -29.19 27.52
N PHE A 10 -8.42 -29.70 26.44
CA PHE A 10 -8.87 -31.08 26.35
C PHE A 10 -7.69 -32.06 26.50
N LEU A 11 -6.58 -31.80 25.80
CA LEU A 11 -5.36 -32.60 25.85
C LEU A 11 -4.71 -32.58 27.24
N LEU A 12 -4.76 -31.46 27.95
CA LEU A 12 -4.20 -31.32 29.30
C LEU A 12 -5.17 -31.78 30.40
N GLN A 13 -6.48 -31.79 30.17
CA GLN A 13 -7.47 -32.39 31.08
C GLN A 13 -7.40 -33.93 31.09
N ILE A 14 -6.90 -34.54 30.01
CA ILE A 14 -6.74 -36.01 29.89
C ILE A 14 -5.48 -36.53 30.63
N THR A 15 -4.57 -35.66 31.08
CA THR A 15 -3.38 -36.08 31.85
C THR A 15 -3.34 -35.31 33.17
N PRO A 16 -3.64 -35.90 34.35
CA PRO A 16 -3.11 -37.17 34.83
C PRO A 16 -4.05 -37.96 35.77
N THR A 17 -4.75 -38.99 35.32
CA THR A 17 -5.13 -40.13 36.19
C THR A 17 -5.61 -41.31 35.33
N THR A 18 -4.79 -42.35 35.31
CA THR A 18 -5.16 -43.78 35.23
C THR A 18 -5.85 -44.32 33.97
N THR A 19 -5.19 -45.36 33.45
CA THR A 19 -5.63 -46.52 32.65
C THR A 19 -5.80 -46.39 31.14
N SER A 20 -5.17 -47.36 30.46
CA SER A 20 -5.22 -47.67 29.03
C SER A 20 -6.64 -48.04 28.54
N ASP A 21 -7.60 -47.13 28.65
CA ASP A 21 -8.90 -47.31 28.02
C ASP A 21 -8.83 -46.88 26.55
N SER A 22 -9.04 -47.84 25.65
CA SER A 22 -9.07 -47.62 24.19
C SER A 22 -10.09 -46.56 23.76
N HIS A 23 -11.13 -46.33 24.56
CA HIS A 23 -12.15 -45.31 24.34
C HIS A 23 -11.61 -43.88 24.47
N ILE A 24 -10.77 -43.59 25.48
CA ILE A 24 -10.19 -42.26 25.70
C ILE A 24 -9.22 -41.90 24.57
N LEU A 25 -8.44 -42.88 24.10
CA LEU A 25 -7.55 -42.71 22.94
C LEU A 25 -8.34 -42.43 21.65
N HIS A 26 -9.48 -43.09 21.44
CA HIS A 26 -10.30 -42.87 20.25
C HIS A 26 -11.01 -41.51 20.29
N GLU A 27 -11.47 -41.06 21.46
CA GLU A 27 -12.04 -39.72 21.64
C GLU A 27 -10.99 -38.62 21.43
N PHE A 28 -9.77 -38.86 21.94
CA PHE A 28 -8.62 -38.00 21.71
C PHE A 28 -8.27 -37.87 20.22
N TYR A 29 -8.13 -39.00 19.52
CA TYR A 29 -7.83 -39.02 18.10
C TYR A 29 -8.89 -38.27 17.28
N ASN A 30 -10.18 -38.50 17.56
CA ASN A 30 -11.28 -37.82 16.87
C ASN A 30 -11.21 -36.29 17.05
N LYS A 31 -10.88 -35.80 18.25
CA LYS A 31 -10.76 -34.36 18.53
C LYS A 31 -9.55 -33.72 17.83
N VAL A 32 -8.44 -34.44 17.73
CA VAL A 32 -7.27 -33.99 16.99
C VAL A 32 -7.57 -33.91 15.48
N VAL A 33 -8.24 -34.92 14.92
CA VAL A 33 -8.64 -34.92 13.50
C VAL A 33 -9.61 -33.79 13.19
N GLU A 34 -10.61 -33.54 14.05
CA GLU A 34 -11.55 -32.42 13.91
C GLU A 34 -10.81 -31.07 13.82
N LEU A 35 -9.74 -30.88 14.60
CA LEU A 35 -8.92 -29.67 14.57
C LEU A 35 -8.14 -29.51 13.26
N PHE A 36 -7.52 -30.58 12.78
CA PHE A 36 -6.79 -30.53 11.50
C PHE A 36 -7.75 -30.20 10.35
N CYS A 37 -8.94 -30.79 10.34
CA CYS A 37 -9.98 -30.47 9.36
C CYS A 37 -10.40 -28.99 9.47
N PHE A 38 -10.69 -28.49 10.68
CA PHE A 38 -11.13 -27.10 10.86
C PHE A 38 -10.02 -26.09 10.50
N SER A 39 -8.78 -26.36 10.89
CA SER A 39 -7.63 -25.52 10.52
C SER A 39 -7.39 -25.53 9.01
N PHE A 40 -7.54 -26.68 8.36
CA PHE A 40 -7.43 -26.78 6.90
C PHE A 40 -8.50 -25.92 6.21
N TRP A 41 -9.76 -26.02 6.64
CA TRP A 41 -10.86 -25.21 6.10
C TRP A 41 -10.68 -23.71 6.32
N ILE A 42 -10.17 -23.29 7.48
CA ILE A 42 -9.83 -21.87 7.73
C ILE A 42 -8.76 -21.41 6.77
N SER A 43 -7.65 -22.16 6.65
CA SER A 43 -6.55 -21.80 5.74
C SER A 43 -7.04 -21.69 4.30
N VAL A 44 -7.84 -22.66 3.83
CA VAL A 44 -8.44 -22.63 2.48
C VAL A 44 -9.29 -21.38 2.29
N THR A 45 -10.11 -21.01 3.27
CA THR A 45 -10.97 -19.81 3.19
C THR A 45 -10.17 -18.52 3.13
N VAL A 46 -9.08 -18.41 3.92
CA VAL A 46 -8.20 -17.23 3.91
C VAL A 46 -7.49 -17.09 2.57
N TYR A 47 -6.89 -18.16 2.05
CA TYR A 47 -6.23 -18.12 0.74
C TYR A 47 -7.21 -17.84 -0.40
N PHE A 48 -8.43 -18.36 -0.30
CA PHE A 48 -9.48 -18.08 -1.27
C PHE A 48 -9.89 -16.60 -1.25
N TYR A 49 -10.06 -16.02 -0.06
CA TYR A 49 -10.35 -14.59 0.11
C TYR A 49 -9.25 -13.69 -0.48
N ASP A 50 -7.98 -13.97 -0.16
CA ASP A 50 -6.84 -13.21 -0.68
C ASP A 50 -6.76 -13.32 -2.21
N GLY A 51 -7.02 -14.51 -2.77
CA GLY A 51 -7.07 -14.73 -4.22
C GLY A 51 -8.17 -13.93 -4.94
N LEU A 52 -9.34 -13.77 -4.31
CA LEU A 52 -10.44 -12.96 -4.87
C LEU A 52 -10.10 -11.46 -4.88
N LEU A 53 -9.44 -10.95 -3.84
CA LEU A 53 -8.99 -9.56 -3.79
C LEU A 53 -7.93 -9.27 -4.86
N LEU A 54 -6.95 -10.16 -5.00
CA LEU A 54 -5.91 -10.03 -6.02
C LEU A 54 -6.50 -10.06 -7.44
N SER A 55 -7.46 -10.96 -7.68
CA SER A 55 -8.17 -11.03 -8.96
C SER A 55 -8.94 -9.74 -9.28
N SER A 56 -9.55 -9.13 -8.26
CA SER A 56 -10.28 -7.86 -8.39
C SER A 56 -9.33 -6.70 -8.68
N LYS A 57 -8.17 -6.68 -8.02
CA LYS A 57 -7.09 -5.70 -8.22
C LYS A 57 -6.57 -5.72 -9.66
N GLU A 58 -6.34 -6.90 -10.25
CA GLU A 58 -5.87 -7.00 -11.62
C GLU A 58 -6.93 -6.61 -12.67
N LYS A 59 -8.21 -6.93 -12.42
CA LYS A 59 -9.29 -6.45 -13.28
C LYS A 59 -9.37 -4.91 -13.28
N LEU A 60 -9.22 -4.29 -12.12
CA LEU A 60 -9.18 -2.84 -11.99
C LEU A 60 -7.96 -2.25 -12.71
N ASN A 61 -6.79 -2.88 -12.62
CA ASN A 61 -5.56 -2.49 -13.33
C ASN A 61 -5.81 -2.37 -14.84
N ILE A 62 -6.38 -3.42 -15.44
CA ILE A 62 -6.66 -3.49 -16.87
C ILE A 62 -7.66 -2.40 -17.27
N HIS A 63 -8.73 -2.23 -16.48
CA HIS A 63 -9.73 -1.21 -16.74
C HIS A 63 -9.14 0.21 -16.66
N LEU A 64 -8.34 0.49 -15.64
CA LEU A 64 -7.68 1.78 -15.43
C LEU A 64 -6.71 2.09 -16.57
N LYS A 65 -5.88 1.12 -16.98
CA LYS A 65 -5.00 1.25 -18.14
C LYS A 65 -5.75 1.52 -19.43
N LYS A 66 -6.85 0.81 -19.69
CA LYS A 66 -7.68 1.02 -20.88
C LYS A 66 -8.27 2.44 -20.90
N LYS A 67 -8.80 2.90 -19.76
CA LYS A 67 -9.37 4.26 -19.62
C LYS A 67 -8.30 5.33 -19.80
N LEU A 68 -7.14 5.17 -19.15
CA LEU A 68 -6.00 6.08 -19.27
C LEU A 68 -5.47 6.14 -20.71
N TYR A 69 -5.28 4.99 -21.36
CA TYR A 69 -4.85 4.91 -22.74
C TYR A 69 -5.83 5.62 -23.69
N SER A 70 -7.14 5.35 -23.55
CA SER A 70 -8.16 6.04 -24.34
C SER A 70 -8.13 7.56 -24.14
N LYS A 71 -7.91 8.02 -22.91
CA LYS A 71 -7.82 9.46 -22.60
C LYS A 71 -6.55 10.09 -23.14
N LEU A 72 -5.43 9.37 -23.11
CA LEU A 72 -4.16 9.81 -23.69
C LEU A 72 -4.27 10.00 -25.21
N LEU A 73 -4.89 9.07 -25.93
CA LEU A 73 -5.09 9.19 -27.39
C LEU A 73 -5.95 10.38 -27.79
N GLN A 74 -6.83 10.84 -26.91
CA GLN A 74 -7.69 11.98 -27.16
C GLN A 74 -7.00 13.33 -26.87
N GLN A 75 -5.83 13.34 -26.23
CA GLN A 75 -5.15 14.58 -25.86
C GLN A 75 -4.62 15.34 -27.07
N ASN A 76 -4.66 16.67 -26.98
CA ASN A 76 -4.15 17.58 -28.01
C ASN A 76 -2.63 17.41 -28.21
N VAL A 77 -2.12 17.74 -29.40
CA VAL A 77 -0.68 17.69 -29.71
C VAL A 77 0.15 18.54 -28.73
N GLU A 78 -0.36 19.71 -28.30
CA GLU A 78 0.30 20.58 -27.31
C GLU A 78 0.56 19.87 -25.96
N TYR A 79 -0.24 18.86 -25.60
CA TYR A 79 0.00 18.08 -24.39
C TYR A 79 1.33 17.32 -24.47
N PHE A 80 1.62 16.74 -25.63
CA PHE A 80 2.80 15.94 -25.89
C PHE A 80 4.06 16.79 -26.16
N ASP A 81 3.88 18.07 -26.51
CA ASP A 81 4.99 19.01 -26.66
C ASP A 81 5.59 19.48 -25.32
N ARG A 82 4.87 19.29 -24.20
CA ARG A 82 5.38 19.62 -22.86
C ARG A 82 6.44 18.62 -22.44
N LYS A 83 7.59 19.12 -21.96
CA LYS A 83 8.71 18.28 -21.47
C LYS A 83 8.28 17.25 -20.41
N GLU A 84 7.32 17.61 -19.56
CA GLU A 84 6.75 16.76 -18.51
C GLU A 84 6.00 15.53 -19.05
N ASN A 85 5.48 15.62 -20.28
CA ASN A 85 4.68 14.60 -20.95
C ASN A 85 5.43 13.97 -22.13
N SER A 86 6.75 13.83 -22.01
CA SER A 86 7.55 13.06 -22.95
C SER A 86 6.99 11.62 -23.09
N LEU A 87 7.22 10.98 -24.23
CA LEU A 87 6.74 9.62 -24.48
C LEU A 87 7.15 8.64 -23.37
N GLY A 88 8.37 8.77 -22.84
CA GLY A 88 8.86 7.97 -21.71
C GLY A 88 8.08 8.21 -20.42
N SER A 89 7.78 9.48 -20.09
CA SER A 89 6.95 9.85 -18.94
C SER A 89 5.54 9.27 -19.07
N VAL A 90 4.89 9.45 -20.23
CA VAL A 90 3.54 8.92 -20.48
C VAL A 90 3.50 7.38 -20.39
N MET A 91 4.51 6.69 -20.92
CA MET A 91 4.62 5.24 -20.82
C MET A 91 4.87 4.76 -19.38
N ASN A 92 5.64 5.52 -18.61
CA ASN A 92 5.83 5.27 -17.18
C ASN A 92 4.52 5.45 -16.39
N LYS A 93 3.74 6.50 -16.68
CA LYS A 93 2.41 6.71 -16.08
C LYS A 93 1.45 5.56 -16.38
N LEU A 94 1.43 5.11 -17.62
CA LEU A 94 0.58 4.00 -18.08
C LEU A 94 0.94 2.65 -17.44
N ASN A 95 2.22 2.41 -17.14
CA ASN A 95 2.66 1.11 -16.63
C ASN A 95 2.97 1.08 -15.14
N SER A 96 3.85 1.97 -14.68
CA SER A 96 4.37 1.98 -13.31
C SER A 96 3.42 2.72 -12.37
N GLU A 97 3.05 3.97 -12.67
CA GLU A 97 2.17 4.76 -11.79
C GLU A 97 0.77 4.17 -11.68
N THR A 98 0.26 3.60 -12.77
CA THR A 98 -1.02 2.88 -12.75
C THR A 98 -0.98 1.65 -11.83
N LYS A 99 0.13 0.90 -11.80
CA LYS A 99 0.32 -0.21 -10.85
C LYS A 99 0.44 0.29 -9.41
N ASN A 100 1.21 1.36 -9.19
CA ASN A 100 1.38 1.95 -7.86
C ASN A 100 0.05 2.48 -7.30
N THR A 101 -0.83 3.02 -8.13
CA THR A 101 -2.20 3.45 -7.75
C THR A 101 -3.02 2.32 -7.12
N LEU A 102 -2.80 1.08 -7.56
CA LEU A 102 -3.49 -0.09 -7.03
C LEU A 102 -3.01 -0.50 -5.63
N GLY A 103 -1.93 0.08 -5.12
CA GLY A 103 -1.50 -0.13 -3.73
C GLY A 103 -2.48 0.47 -2.70
N VAL A 104 -3.51 1.22 -3.11
CA VAL A 104 -4.61 1.60 -2.21
C VAL A 104 -5.79 0.61 -2.28
N THR A 105 -5.84 -0.25 -3.29
CA THR A 105 -7.02 -1.08 -3.60
C THR A 105 -6.72 -2.58 -3.50
N GLY A 106 -7.77 -3.39 -3.31
CA GLY A 106 -7.67 -4.86 -3.29
C GLY A 106 -6.98 -5.35 -2.03
N ASP A 107 -5.68 -5.66 -2.14
CA ASP A 107 -4.90 -6.33 -1.09
C ASP A 107 -4.74 -5.44 0.15
N ASN A 108 -4.28 -4.20 -0.03
CA ASN A 108 -4.04 -3.28 1.09
C ASN A 108 -5.35 -2.85 1.78
N LEU A 109 -6.43 -2.74 1.01
CA LEU A 109 -7.76 -2.51 1.56
C LEU A 109 -8.23 -3.72 2.39
N GLY A 110 -8.01 -4.94 1.89
CA GLY A 110 -8.30 -6.18 2.62
C GLY A 110 -7.52 -6.29 3.93
N VAL A 111 -6.23 -5.94 3.89
CA VAL A 111 -5.38 -5.91 5.08
C VAL A 111 -5.88 -4.89 6.12
N LEU A 112 -6.31 -3.70 5.69
CA LEU A 112 -6.91 -2.73 6.62
C LEU A 112 -8.18 -3.27 7.29
N PHE A 113 -9.09 -3.87 6.52
CA PHE A 113 -10.29 -4.48 7.07
C PHE A 113 -9.95 -5.62 8.03
N LYS A 114 -8.94 -6.44 7.70
CA LYS A 114 -8.44 -7.50 8.57
C LYS A 114 -7.90 -6.94 9.90
N ILE A 115 -7.07 -5.91 9.86
CA ILE A 115 -6.52 -5.27 11.06
C ILE A 115 -7.64 -4.73 11.97
N ILE A 116 -8.60 -4.00 11.39
CA ILE A 116 -9.73 -3.44 12.15
C ILE A 116 -10.57 -4.55 12.77
N SER A 117 -10.87 -5.60 12.00
CA SER A 117 -11.65 -6.75 12.48
C SER A 117 -10.92 -7.49 13.61
N GLU A 118 -9.61 -7.71 13.49
CA GLU A 118 -8.81 -8.38 14.51
C GLU A 118 -8.71 -7.57 15.80
N ILE A 119 -8.56 -6.24 15.72
CA ILE A 119 -8.57 -5.38 16.90
C ILE A 119 -9.92 -5.46 17.62
N ILE A 120 -11.03 -5.33 16.88
CA ILE A 120 -12.38 -5.39 17.45
C ILE A 120 -12.62 -6.76 18.09
N CYS A 121 -12.34 -7.84 17.36
CA CYS A 121 -12.51 -9.21 17.87
C CYS A 121 -11.61 -9.46 19.09
N GLY A 122 -10.35 -9.02 19.04
CA GLY A 122 -9.40 -9.18 20.14
C GLY A 122 -9.87 -8.50 21.43
N VAL A 123 -10.33 -7.25 21.34
CA VAL A 123 -10.84 -6.49 22.49
C VAL A 123 -12.13 -7.11 23.03
N VAL A 124 -13.08 -7.48 22.17
CA VAL A 124 -14.36 -8.08 22.56
C VAL A 124 -14.13 -9.43 23.25
N LEU A 125 -13.29 -10.30 22.70
CA LEU A 125 -13.00 -11.63 23.26
C LEU A 125 -12.26 -11.53 24.60
N VAL A 126 -11.30 -10.61 24.72
CA VAL A 126 -10.62 -10.31 25.98
C VAL A 126 -11.61 -9.89 27.08
N LEU A 127 -12.52 -8.96 26.76
CA LEU A 127 -13.52 -8.47 27.72
C LEU A 127 -14.52 -9.55 28.11
N PHE A 128 -14.90 -10.42 27.16
CA PHE A 128 -15.84 -11.51 27.38
C PHE A 128 -15.28 -12.59 28.31
N TYR A 129 -14.05 -13.06 28.08
CA TYR A 129 -13.46 -14.14 28.89
C TYR A 129 -12.83 -13.65 30.20
N TYR A 130 -12.22 -12.46 30.21
CA TYR A 130 -11.46 -11.97 31.37
C TYR A 130 -11.45 -10.44 31.46
N TRP A 131 -12.59 -9.86 31.88
CA TRP A 131 -12.81 -8.41 31.91
C TRP A 131 -11.76 -7.60 32.69
N GLN A 132 -11.27 -8.11 33.83
CA GLN A 132 -10.26 -7.42 34.66
C GLN A 132 -8.94 -7.21 33.92
N LEU A 133 -8.52 -8.22 33.16
CA LEU A 133 -7.31 -8.18 32.34
C LEU A 133 -7.55 -7.35 31.08
N GLY A 134 -8.77 -7.39 30.54
CA GLY A 134 -9.15 -6.58 29.39
C GLY A 134 -9.08 -5.08 29.61
N LEU A 135 -9.53 -4.60 30.77
CA LEU A 135 -9.40 -3.19 31.11
C LEU A 135 -7.94 -2.73 31.19
N CYS A 136 -7.05 -3.56 31.75
CA CYS A 136 -5.61 -3.27 31.78
C CYS A 136 -5.02 -3.18 30.38
N ILE A 137 -5.40 -4.09 29.49
CA ILE A 137 -4.94 -4.10 28.11
C ILE A 137 -5.40 -2.85 27.36
N ILE A 138 -6.69 -2.50 27.46
CA ILE A 138 -7.27 -1.33 26.78
C ILE A 138 -6.57 -0.04 27.23
N ALA A 139 -6.17 0.06 28.49
CA ALA A 139 -5.43 1.22 29.01
C ALA A 139 -4.03 1.40 28.37
N ILE A 140 -3.37 0.29 27.99
CA ILE A 140 -2.01 0.33 27.43
C ILE A 140 -2.03 0.33 25.89
N PHE A 141 -3.12 -0.15 25.28
CA PHE A 141 -3.32 -0.16 23.84
C PHE A 141 -3.06 1.18 23.10
N PRO A 142 -3.50 2.37 23.59
CA PRO A 142 -3.22 3.63 22.90
C PRO A 142 -1.73 3.98 22.85
N VAL A 143 -0.94 3.55 23.86
CA VAL A 143 0.51 3.72 23.86
C VAL A 143 1.13 2.93 22.71
N LEU A 144 0.67 1.68 22.49
CA LEU A 144 1.12 0.87 21.37
C LEU A 144 0.80 1.55 20.02
N LEU A 145 -0.43 2.01 19.84
CA LEU A 145 -0.85 2.70 18.61
C LEU A 145 -0.01 3.95 18.32
N PHE A 146 0.37 4.70 19.34
CA PHE A 146 1.22 5.88 19.18
C PHE A 146 2.59 5.54 18.59
N PHE A 147 3.27 4.51 19.11
CA PHE A 147 4.56 4.08 18.60
C PHE A 147 4.46 3.50 17.18
N LEU A 148 3.39 2.74 16.90
CA LEU A 148 3.12 2.22 15.55
C LEU A 148 2.92 3.32 14.52
N PHE A 149 2.12 4.34 14.87
CA PHE A 149 1.90 5.49 13.99
C PHE A 149 3.19 6.27 13.74
N TRP A 150 3.99 6.48 14.79
CA TRP A 150 5.28 7.16 14.68
C TRP A 150 6.26 6.39 13.77
N ASN A 151 6.30 5.07 13.90
CA ASN A 151 7.10 4.19 13.05
C ASN A 151 6.66 4.29 11.57
N GLY A 152 5.36 4.18 11.31
CA GLY A 152 4.80 4.32 9.96
C GLY A 152 5.10 5.69 9.34
N TYR A 153 5.06 6.75 10.14
CA TYR A 153 5.43 8.10 9.69
C TYR A 153 6.91 8.20 9.32
N LEU A 154 7.81 7.67 10.15
CA LEU A 154 9.26 7.68 9.87
C LEU A 154 9.63 6.86 8.63
N ASN A 155 8.93 5.75 8.40
CA ASN A 155 9.13 4.87 7.24
C ASN A 155 8.55 5.41 5.92
N SER A 156 7.81 6.52 5.94
CA SER A 156 7.37 7.18 4.72
C SER A 156 8.55 7.75 3.94
N GLU A 157 8.57 7.53 2.61
CA GLU A 157 9.63 8.06 1.71
C GLU A 157 9.79 9.58 1.81
N GLN A 158 8.70 10.30 2.09
CA GLN A 158 8.72 11.76 2.24
C GLN A 158 9.51 12.23 3.46
N SER A 159 9.71 11.34 4.43
CA SER A 159 10.36 11.64 5.72
C SER A 159 11.88 11.67 5.61
N SER A 160 12.48 11.07 4.56
CA SER A 160 13.94 11.02 4.40
C SER A 160 14.48 12.18 3.52
N PRO A 161 15.19 13.18 4.09
CA PRO A 161 15.89 14.19 3.32
C PRO A 161 17.02 13.62 2.44
N ALA A 162 17.51 12.41 2.75
CA ALA A 162 18.58 11.78 2.00
C ALA A 162 18.11 11.25 0.64
N ILE A 163 16.84 10.83 0.53
CA ILE A 163 16.23 10.39 -0.74
C ILE A 163 16.17 11.55 -1.73
N LYS A 164 15.72 12.74 -1.29
CA LYS A 164 15.69 13.95 -2.14
C LYS A 164 17.08 14.37 -2.63
N ALA A 165 18.08 14.27 -1.77
CA ALA A 165 19.46 14.56 -2.16
C ALA A 165 19.99 13.55 -3.18
N TYR A 166 19.62 12.26 -3.03
CA TYR A 166 19.96 11.20 -3.97
C TYR A 166 19.29 11.41 -5.34
N GLU A 167 18.00 11.78 -5.38
CA GLU A 167 17.29 12.15 -6.62
C GLU A 167 17.96 13.29 -7.36
N LYS A 168 18.41 14.33 -6.64
CA LYS A 168 19.14 15.47 -7.24
C LYS A 168 20.45 15.04 -7.90
N SER A 169 21.21 14.14 -7.26
CA SER A 169 22.43 13.58 -7.85
C SER A 169 22.10 12.70 -9.06
N GLY A 170 21.02 11.92 -9.01
CA GLY A 170 20.50 11.15 -10.14
C GLY A 170 20.14 12.02 -11.34
N ASN A 171 19.47 13.16 -11.14
CA ASN A 171 19.15 14.10 -12.21
C ASN A 171 20.41 14.67 -12.87
N THR A 172 21.46 14.96 -12.10
CA THR A 172 22.74 15.43 -12.65
C THR A 172 23.40 14.38 -13.54
N LEU A 173 23.28 13.10 -13.19
CA LEU A 173 23.75 11.99 -14.02
C LEU A 173 22.92 11.84 -15.29
N ILE A 174 21.59 11.96 -15.18
CA ILE A 174 20.68 11.89 -16.33
C ILE A 174 21.03 12.98 -17.35
N GLU A 175 21.25 14.22 -16.92
CA GLU A 175 21.68 15.32 -17.80
C GLU A 175 23.00 15.00 -18.54
N ALA A 176 23.97 14.41 -17.85
CA ALA A 176 25.24 14.02 -18.45
C ALA A 176 25.08 12.89 -19.49
N ILE A 177 24.17 11.93 -19.22
CA ILE A 177 23.86 10.82 -20.13
C ILE A 177 23.07 11.31 -21.35
N GLU A 178 22.10 12.21 -21.16
CA GLU A 178 21.37 12.83 -22.26
C GLU A 178 22.31 13.59 -23.21
N ALA A 179 23.35 14.23 -22.65
CA ALA A 179 24.38 14.93 -23.40
C ALA A 179 25.63 14.07 -23.71
N ILE A 180 25.53 12.73 -23.71
CA ILE A 180 26.71 11.83 -23.79
C ILE A 180 27.61 12.11 -25.00
N LYS A 181 27.04 12.44 -26.16
CA LYS A 181 27.81 12.78 -27.37
C LYS A 181 28.65 14.05 -27.17
N THR A 182 28.12 15.03 -26.45
CA THR A 182 28.83 16.27 -26.09
C THR A 182 29.92 15.98 -25.07
N VAL A 183 29.63 15.17 -24.05
CA VAL A 183 30.62 14.77 -23.04
C VAL A 183 31.80 14.02 -23.67
N GLN A 184 31.51 13.09 -24.59
CA GLN A 184 32.52 12.35 -25.35
C GLN A 184 33.32 13.26 -26.29
N SER A 185 32.66 14.20 -26.98
CA SER A 185 33.36 15.15 -27.85
C SER A 185 34.33 16.07 -27.10
N LEU A 186 34.09 16.29 -25.80
CA LEU A 186 34.93 17.08 -24.92
C LEU A 186 35.97 16.23 -24.16
N GLY A 187 35.91 14.89 -24.23
CA GLY A 187 36.77 13.98 -23.47
C GLY A 187 36.67 14.17 -21.96
N LYS A 188 35.47 14.50 -21.45
CA LYS A 188 35.22 14.87 -20.04
C LYS A 188 34.44 13.81 -19.24
N GLU A 189 34.41 12.56 -19.69
CA GLU A 189 33.71 11.45 -19.03
C GLU A 189 34.15 11.29 -17.57
N ASN A 190 35.46 11.30 -17.33
CA ASN A 190 36.03 11.19 -15.99
C ASN A 190 35.62 12.36 -15.08
N PHE A 191 35.50 13.57 -15.64
CA PHE A 191 35.08 14.74 -14.88
C PHE A 191 33.62 14.62 -14.40
N PHE A 192 32.71 14.21 -15.29
CA PHE A 192 31.31 13.97 -14.90
C PHE A 192 31.16 12.78 -13.96
N GLY A 193 31.97 11.72 -14.14
CA GLY A 193 32.03 10.59 -13.22
C GLY A 193 32.46 10.99 -11.81
N MET A 194 33.53 11.79 -11.68
CA MET A 194 33.98 12.31 -10.39
C MET A 194 32.94 13.25 -9.75
N LYS A 195 32.34 14.14 -10.54
CA LYS A 195 31.28 15.05 -10.06
C LYS A 195 30.07 14.28 -9.54
N TYR A 196 29.68 13.20 -10.21
CA TYR A 196 28.61 12.34 -9.73
C TYR A 196 29.00 11.64 -8.43
N ALA A 197 30.21 11.07 -8.35
CA ALA A 197 30.71 10.42 -7.13
C ALA A 197 30.75 11.38 -5.92
N GLU A 198 31.22 12.61 -6.12
CA GLU A 198 31.23 13.67 -5.11
C GLU A 198 29.80 14.05 -4.68
N SER A 199 28.89 14.20 -5.64
CA SER A 199 27.48 14.49 -5.37
C SER A 199 26.77 13.38 -4.60
N LEU A 200 27.26 12.13 -4.67
CA LEU A 200 26.67 10.98 -4.01
C LEU A 200 27.14 10.81 -2.56
N GLU A 201 28.27 11.42 -2.17
CA GLU A 201 28.86 11.19 -0.85
C GLU A 201 27.99 11.72 0.30
N ASN A 202 27.35 12.87 0.10
CA ASN A 202 26.41 13.47 1.05
C ASN A 202 25.13 12.63 1.21
N PRO A 203 24.39 12.27 0.13
CA PRO A 203 23.27 11.33 0.21
C PRO A 203 23.65 10.00 0.86
N ARG A 204 24.81 9.44 0.52
CA ARG A 204 25.28 8.16 1.08
C ARG A 204 25.38 8.22 2.60
N LYS A 205 26.08 9.22 3.14
CA LYS A 205 26.20 9.43 4.60
C LYS A 205 24.83 9.68 5.25
N GLY A 206 23.95 10.41 4.55
CA GLY A 206 22.58 10.67 4.99
C GLY A 206 21.75 9.39 5.12
N ILE A 207 21.77 8.53 4.10
CA ILE A 207 21.05 7.25 4.07
C ILE A 207 21.56 6.32 5.18
N PHE A 208 22.88 6.24 5.42
CA PHE A 208 23.40 5.41 6.52
C PHE A 208 22.92 5.87 7.89
N LYS A 209 22.93 7.19 8.16
CA LYS A 209 22.43 7.75 9.42
C LYS A 209 20.93 7.54 9.58
N TRP A 210 20.17 7.73 8.50
CA TRP A 210 18.72 7.51 8.49
C TRP A 210 18.35 6.05 8.67
N GLY A 211 19.03 5.14 7.96
CA GLY A 211 18.81 3.70 8.09
C GLY A 211 19.10 3.20 9.51
N PHE A 212 20.15 3.72 10.16
CA PHE A 212 20.42 3.41 11.57
C PHE A 212 19.30 3.92 12.50
N LEU A 213 18.81 5.14 12.26
CA LEU A 213 17.68 5.70 13.02
C LEU A 213 16.41 4.84 12.86
N LEU A 214 16.07 4.47 11.63
CA LEU A 214 14.93 3.58 11.34
C LEU A 214 15.08 2.23 12.05
N GLY A 215 16.27 1.63 12.03
CA GLY A 215 16.55 0.38 12.72
C GLY A 215 16.36 0.47 14.24
N ILE A 216 16.75 1.59 14.87
CA ILE A 216 16.50 1.83 16.31
C ILE A 216 14.99 1.92 16.58
N PHE A 217 14.25 2.69 15.78
CA PHE A 217 12.81 2.84 15.96
C PHE A 217 12.05 1.52 15.77
N GLU A 218 12.48 0.70 14.80
CA GLU A 218 11.92 -0.63 14.60
C GLU A 218 12.20 -1.54 15.80
N GLY A 219 13.44 -1.54 16.31
CA GLY A 219 13.80 -2.25 17.53
C GLY A 219 12.97 -1.84 18.76
N ILE A 220 12.72 -0.54 18.92
CA ILE A 220 11.86 -0.01 19.99
C ILE A 220 10.42 -0.51 19.84
N ASN A 221 9.87 -0.53 18.62
CA ASN A 221 8.50 -1.01 18.38
C ASN A 221 8.35 -2.49 18.72
N VAL A 222 9.28 -3.33 18.25
CA VAL A 222 9.29 -4.77 18.56
C VAL A 222 9.45 -4.99 20.06
N PHE A 223 10.34 -4.24 20.72
CA PHE A 223 10.54 -4.32 22.17
C PHE A 223 9.27 -4.00 22.95
N ILE A 224 8.63 -2.85 22.68
CA ILE A 224 7.42 -2.41 23.38
C ILE A 224 6.30 -3.45 23.26
N TYR A 225 6.07 -3.99 22.06
CA TYR A 225 5.06 -5.01 21.84
C TYR A 225 5.37 -6.32 22.59
N LYS A 226 6.62 -6.79 22.56
CA LYS A 226 7.00 -8.00 23.30
C LYS A 226 6.91 -7.80 24.81
N THR A 227 7.30 -6.63 25.32
CA THR A 227 7.14 -6.28 26.73
C THR A 227 5.67 -6.21 27.13
N LEU A 228 4.79 -5.68 26.27
CA LEU A 228 3.35 -5.66 26.51
C LEU A 228 2.77 -7.08 26.62
N GLY A 229 3.18 -7.98 25.72
CA GLY A 229 2.82 -9.40 25.80
C GLY A 229 3.23 -10.01 27.14
N SER A 230 4.50 -9.86 27.53
CA SER A 230 5.03 -10.34 28.82
C SER A 230 4.31 -9.73 30.02
N PHE A 231 4.03 -8.42 29.99
CA PHE A 231 3.29 -7.73 31.05
C PHE A 231 1.87 -8.29 31.20
N THR A 232 1.21 -8.56 30.08
CA THR A 232 -0.14 -9.14 30.07
C THR A 232 -0.15 -10.53 30.71
N PHE A 233 0.85 -11.37 30.40
CA PHE A 233 1.02 -12.67 31.05
C PHE A 233 1.33 -12.54 32.55
N TYR A 234 2.18 -11.59 32.95
CA TYR A 234 2.49 -11.35 34.36
C TYR A 234 1.26 -10.92 35.17
N VAL A 235 0.50 -9.96 34.66
CA VAL A 235 -0.74 -9.48 35.28
C VAL A 235 -1.79 -10.59 35.33
N GLY A 236 -1.94 -11.34 34.24
CA GLY A 236 -2.82 -12.51 34.18
C GLY A 236 -2.48 -13.55 35.23
N PHE A 237 -1.20 -13.92 35.34
CA PHE A 237 -0.74 -14.86 36.37
C PHE A 237 -1.01 -14.34 37.80
N LYS A 238 -0.83 -13.03 38.05
CA LYS A 238 -1.13 -12.42 39.35
C LYS A 238 -2.62 -12.52 39.72
N PHE A 239 -3.52 -12.38 38.75
CA PHE A 239 -4.97 -12.54 38.98
C PHE A 239 -5.38 -14.01 39.16
N VAL A 240 -4.79 -14.91 38.37
CA VAL A 240 -4.97 -16.36 38.51
C VAL A 240 -4.50 -16.79 39.90
N ARG A 241 -3.33 -16.32 40.36
CA ARG A 241 -2.79 -16.60 41.71
C ARG A 241 -3.73 -16.18 42.85
N LYS A 242 -4.36 -15.00 42.75
CA LYS A 242 -5.27 -14.49 43.79
C LYS A 242 -6.56 -15.31 43.93
N SER A 243 -6.90 -16.12 42.92
CA SER A 243 -8.15 -16.87 42.88
C SER A 243 -8.01 -18.31 43.40
N PHE A 244 -6.82 -18.74 43.84
CA PHE A 244 -6.58 -20.11 44.31
C PHE A 244 -6.76 -20.30 45.81
N VAL A 245 -7.28 -21.47 46.16
CA VAL A 245 -7.23 -22.04 47.51
C VAL A 245 -6.07 -23.05 47.53
N TYR A 246 -5.10 -22.85 48.42
CA TYR A 246 -3.85 -23.63 48.45
C TYR A 246 -3.96 -24.99 49.15
N ASP A 247 -5.10 -25.26 49.81
CA ASP A 247 -5.26 -26.37 50.77
C ASP A 247 -5.93 -27.63 50.16
N THR A 248 -5.71 -27.88 48.87
CA THR A 248 -6.35 -28.99 48.13
C THR A 248 -5.35 -30.02 47.59
N ASN A 249 -5.82 -31.25 47.35
CA ASN A 249 -5.05 -32.30 46.65
C ASN A 249 -4.40 -31.78 45.36
N VAL A 250 -3.14 -32.18 45.11
CA VAL A 250 -2.32 -31.69 43.99
C VAL A 250 -3.02 -31.85 42.63
N SER A 251 -3.75 -32.95 42.42
CA SER A 251 -4.51 -33.19 41.18
C SER A 251 -5.66 -32.19 40.98
N VAL A 252 -6.38 -31.85 42.06
CA VAL A 252 -7.47 -30.86 42.04
C VAL A 252 -6.92 -29.45 41.84
N PHE A 253 -5.81 -29.14 42.52
CA PHE A 253 -5.10 -27.87 42.34
C PHE A 253 -4.65 -27.68 40.89
N MET A 254 -4.00 -28.68 40.30
CA MET A 254 -3.56 -28.61 38.90
C MET A 254 -4.74 -28.43 37.94
N LYS A 255 -5.85 -29.15 38.14
CA LYS A 255 -7.05 -28.98 37.31
C LYS A 255 -7.61 -27.55 37.38
N GLN A 256 -7.77 -27.00 38.59
CA GLN A 256 -8.22 -25.62 38.76
C GLN A 256 -7.26 -24.60 38.13
N LEU A 257 -5.95 -24.85 38.24
CA LEU A 257 -4.94 -23.98 37.66
C LEU A 257 -5.02 -23.95 36.14
N MET A 258 -5.17 -25.12 35.53
CA MET A 258 -5.29 -25.24 34.08
C MET A 258 -6.58 -24.60 33.58
N ASP A 259 -7.71 -24.83 34.23
CA ASP A 259 -9.00 -24.23 33.83
C ASP A 259 -8.94 -22.68 33.85
N LYS A 260 -8.31 -22.09 34.88
CA LYS A 260 -8.13 -20.63 34.97
C LYS A 260 -7.08 -20.09 33.99
N TYR A 261 -5.96 -20.79 33.82
CA TYR A 261 -4.90 -20.41 32.88
C TYR A 261 -5.40 -20.40 31.43
N VAL A 262 -6.20 -21.40 31.08
CA VAL A 262 -6.85 -21.49 29.77
C VAL A 262 -7.79 -20.32 29.55
N LEU A 263 -8.65 -20.02 30.52
CA LEU A 263 -9.60 -18.92 30.39
C LEU A 263 -8.87 -17.59 30.14
N MET A 264 -7.74 -17.39 30.83
CA MET A 264 -6.83 -16.27 30.61
C MET A 264 -6.21 -16.29 29.20
N GLN A 265 -5.75 -17.44 28.70
CA GLN A 265 -5.21 -17.57 27.34
C GLN A 265 -6.26 -17.29 26.25
N LYS A 266 -7.50 -17.78 26.42
CA LYS A 266 -8.60 -17.56 25.47
C LYS A 266 -8.91 -16.08 25.27
N GLY A 267 -8.83 -15.29 26.35
CA GLY A 267 -8.91 -13.84 26.26
C GLY A 267 -7.64 -13.24 25.65
N THR A 268 -6.48 -13.51 26.24
CA THR A 268 -5.23 -12.78 25.95
C THR A 268 -4.68 -13.03 24.54
N TYR A 269 -4.77 -14.25 24.03
CA TYR A 269 -4.10 -14.65 22.79
C TYR A 269 -4.67 -13.96 21.52
N PRO A 270 -6.01 -13.86 21.33
CA PRO A 270 -6.58 -13.05 20.25
C PRO A 270 -6.08 -11.60 20.21
N PHE A 271 -5.94 -10.97 21.38
CA PHE A 271 -5.45 -9.59 21.46
C PHE A 271 -3.97 -9.47 21.09
N ILE A 272 -3.11 -10.37 21.60
CA ILE A 272 -1.69 -10.39 21.22
C ILE A 272 -1.54 -10.62 19.72
N ASN A 273 -2.34 -11.51 19.14
CA ASN A 273 -2.31 -11.76 17.71
C ASN A 273 -2.74 -10.52 16.91
N ALA A 274 -3.81 -9.83 17.31
CA ALA A 274 -4.23 -8.58 16.68
C ALA A 274 -3.11 -7.53 16.68
N CYS A 275 -2.40 -7.38 17.80
CA CYS A 275 -1.25 -6.48 17.89
C CYS A 275 -0.10 -6.90 16.94
N THR A 276 0.13 -8.21 16.80
CA THR A 276 1.16 -8.77 15.93
C THR A 276 0.85 -8.49 14.46
N THR A 277 -0.41 -8.68 14.06
CA THR A 277 -0.89 -8.38 12.71
C THR A 277 -0.74 -6.89 12.39
N CYS A 278 -1.04 -6.00 13.34
CA CYS A 278 -0.83 -4.55 13.16
C CYS A 278 0.63 -4.22 12.85
N ILE A 279 1.57 -4.80 13.61
CA ILE A 279 3.01 -4.54 13.45
C ILE A 279 3.51 -5.07 12.12
N ASN A 280 3.19 -6.33 11.79
CA ASN A 280 3.66 -6.96 10.55
C ASN A 280 3.14 -6.26 9.29
N HIS A 281 2.03 -5.53 9.40
CA HIS A 281 1.43 -4.78 8.31
C HIS A 281 1.60 -3.26 8.45
N THR A 282 2.58 -2.78 9.24
CA THR A 282 2.89 -1.34 9.36
C THR A 282 3.31 -0.74 8.02
N GLU A 283 3.90 -1.53 7.11
CA GLU A 283 4.30 -1.12 5.76
C GLU A 283 3.14 -0.67 4.86
N VAL A 284 1.91 -1.08 5.18
CA VAL A 284 0.71 -0.67 4.42
C VAL A 284 0.51 0.85 4.50
N ILE A 285 0.84 1.47 5.64
CA ILE A 285 0.68 2.92 5.85
C ILE A 285 1.53 3.74 4.87
N PRO A 286 2.88 3.58 4.81
CA PRO A 286 3.70 4.31 3.86
C PRO A 286 3.41 3.91 2.40
N GLU A 287 3.05 2.65 2.13
CA GLU A 287 2.65 2.22 0.78
C GLU A 287 1.40 2.96 0.31
N MET A 288 0.35 3.06 1.12
CA MET A 288 -0.86 3.82 0.77
C MET A 288 -0.57 5.29 0.50
N GLY A 289 0.35 5.92 1.26
CA GLY A 289 0.76 7.31 1.03
C GLY A 289 1.43 7.50 -0.35
N ARG A 290 2.30 6.58 -0.75
CA ARG A 290 2.93 6.57 -2.08
C ARG A 290 1.90 6.33 -3.18
N SER A 291 1.05 5.33 -2.99
CA SER A 291 0.00 4.97 -3.94
C SER A 291 -1.03 6.08 -4.17
N LEU A 292 -1.39 6.86 -3.14
CA LEU A 292 -2.25 8.04 -3.28
C LEU A 292 -1.62 9.12 -4.15
N THR A 293 -0.30 9.31 -4.03
CA THR A 293 0.43 10.29 -4.84
C THR A 293 0.44 9.89 -6.32
N SER A 294 0.67 8.60 -6.62
CA SER A 294 0.56 8.06 -7.98
C SER A 294 -0.87 8.03 -8.51
N ALA A 295 -1.86 7.81 -7.64
CA ALA A 295 -3.26 7.87 -8.03
C ALA A 295 -3.61 9.27 -8.55
N LYS A 296 -3.19 10.31 -7.81
CA LYS A 296 -3.43 11.70 -8.19
C LYS A 296 -2.89 12.02 -9.59
N SER A 297 -1.64 11.64 -9.90
CA SER A 297 -1.06 11.91 -11.23
C SER A 297 -1.78 11.17 -12.36
N VAL A 298 -2.30 9.97 -12.11
CA VAL A 298 -3.08 9.19 -13.09
C VAL A 298 -4.47 9.79 -13.28
N PHE A 299 -5.18 10.12 -12.20
CA PHE A 299 -6.52 10.69 -12.25
C PHE A 299 -6.52 12.10 -12.84
N ASP A 300 -5.48 12.91 -12.59
CA ASP A 300 -5.32 14.23 -13.20
C ASP A 300 -5.34 14.17 -14.76
N ILE A 301 -4.86 13.07 -15.36
CA ILE A 301 -4.91 12.86 -16.82
C ILE A 301 -6.29 12.38 -17.27
N ILE A 302 -6.91 11.49 -16.50
CA ILE A 302 -8.22 10.90 -16.83
C ILE A 302 -9.31 11.97 -16.78
N ASP A 303 -9.25 12.86 -15.79
CA ASP A 303 -10.24 13.90 -15.52
C ASP A 303 -10.00 15.17 -16.35
N ARG A 304 -8.85 15.27 -17.03
CA ARG A 304 -8.56 16.37 -17.95
C ARG A 304 -9.59 16.39 -19.09
N GLN A 305 -10.39 17.45 -19.13
CA GLN A 305 -11.29 17.71 -20.25
C GLN A 305 -10.51 18.02 -21.52
N LEU A 306 -10.99 17.48 -22.64
CA LEU A 306 -10.38 17.61 -23.96
C LEU A 306 -10.85 18.90 -24.60
N THR A 307 -9.93 19.65 -25.19
CA THR A 307 -10.28 20.94 -25.82
C THR A 307 -10.71 20.76 -27.28
N ILE A 308 -10.33 19.66 -27.93
CA ILE A 308 -10.69 19.41 -29.33
C ILE A 308 -12.01 18.64 -29.37
N ILE A 309 -13.07 19.43 -29.55
CA ILE A 309 -14.34 19.15 -30.24
C ILE A 309 -14.83 17.70 -30.14
N GLU A 310 -15.90 17.58 -29.37
CA GLU A 310 -16.74 16.40 -29.23
C GLU A 310 -17.12 15.85 -30.63
N MET A 311 -17.02 14.53 -30.85
CA MET A 311 -17.31 13.87 -32.13
C MET A 311 -18.77 14.10 -32.62
N SER A 312 -19.63 14.62 -31.73
CA SER A 312 -20.98 15.12 -31.98
C SER A 312 -21.02 16.37 -32.89
N ASP A 313 -19.96 17.18 -32.90
CA ASP A 313 -19.89 18.40 -33.71
C ASP A 313 -19.40 18.14 -35.14
N LEU A 314 -18.71 17.01 -35.39
CA LEU A 314 -18.32 16.59 -36.75
C LEU A 314 -19.54 16.19 -37.59
N GLN A 315 -20.57 15.60 -36.99
CA GLN A 315 -21.84 15.26 -37.66
C GLN A 315 -22.65 16.50 -38.07
N LYS A 316 -22.42 17.67 -37.45
CA LYS A 316 -23.04 18.94 -37.89
C LYS A 316 -22.33 19.56 -39.09
N THR A 317 -21.05 19.26 -39.30
CA THR A 317 -20.26 19.79 -40.42
C THR A 317 -20.39 19.00 -41.72
N GLU A 318 -20.81 17.74 -41.69
CA GLU A 318 -21.09 16.97 -42.92
C GLU A 318 -22.42 17.36 -43.61
N ASN A 319 -23.29 18.12 -42.95
CA ASN A 319 -24.58 18.58 -43.50
C ASN A 319 -24.55 20.02 -44.04
N ILE A 320 -23.38 20.62 -44.25
CA ILE A 320 -23.27 21.95 -44.87
C ILE A 320 -22.57 21.80 -46.20
N ASP A 321 -23.41 21.73 -47.22
CA ASP A 321 -23.12 21.77 -48.64
C ASP A 321 -22.10 22.86 -49.02
N ASP A 322 -21.34 22.55 -50.05
CA ASP A 322 -20.15 23.24 -50.50
C ASP A 322 -20.39 24.72 -50.88
N THR A 323 -19.30 25.51 -50.89
CA THR A 323 -19.11 26.75 -51.68
C THR A 323 -19.30 28.16 -51.07
N GLN A 324 -19.40 28.39 -49.74
CA GLN A 324 -19.41 29.80 -49.23
C GLN A 324 -18.57 30.14 -48.00
N LYS A 325 -17.84 29.21 -47.38
CA LYS A 325 -17.14 29.50 -46.10
C LYS A 325 -15.63 29.75 -46.17
N GLU A 326 -14.97 29.62 -47.32
CA GLU A 326 -13.53 29.88 -47.43
C GLU A 326 -13.18 31.37 -47.45
N GLN A 327 -14.02 32.25 -48.00
CA GLN A 327 -13.69 33.68 -48.07
C GLN A 327 -13.95 34.44 -46.75
N ASN A 328 -14.92 34.00 -45.94
CA ASN A 328 -15.26 34.66 -44.67
C ASN A 328 -14.45 34.15 -43.47
N ASN A 329 -14.03 32.87 -43.46
CA ASN A 329 -13.16 32.36 -42.40
C ASN A 329 -11.71 32.82 -42.53
N ALA A 330 -11.21 33.08 -43.76
CA ALA A 330 -9.88 33.65 -43.95
C ALA A 330 -9.75 35.10 -43.45
N LYS A 331 -10.85 35.87 -43.40
CA LYS A 331 -10.86 37.22 -42.81
C LYS A 331 -10.89 37.19 -41.27
N ASN A 332 -11.58 36.23 -40.67
CA ASN A 332 -11.66 36.11 -39.21
C ASN A 332 -10.42 35.44 -38.58
N LEU A 333 -9.76 34.52 -39.29
CA LEU A 333 -8.45 33.98 -38.87
C LEU A 333 -7.34 35.03 -38.93
N LYS A 334 -7.37 35.93 -39.92
CA LYS A 334 -6.46 37.10 -39.98
C LYS A 334 -6.56 38.01 -38.76
N ASN A 335 -7.74 38.20 -38.17
CA ASN A 335 -7.91 39.09 -37.03
C ASN A 335 -7.61 38.42 -35.67
N LYS A 336 -7.70 37.08 -35.57
CA LYS A 336 -7.43 36.37 -34.32
C LYS A 336 -5.96 35.97 -34.14
N GLU A 337 -5.22 35.76 -35.23
CA GLU A 337 -3.77 35.45 -35.18
C GLU A 337 -2.87 36.69 -35.02
N ILE A 338 -3.35 37.90 -35.34
CA ILE A 338 -2.56 39.13 -35.14
C ILE A 338 -2.30 39.42 -33.64
N ASN A 339 -3.15 38.93 -32.73
CA ASN A 339 -3.03 39.22 -31.30
C ASN A 339 -2.26 38.18 -30.47
N ASN A 340 -1.99 36.98 -30.99
CA ASN A 340 -1.34 35.91 -30.21
C ASN A 340 -0.30 35.13 -31.03
N ASN A 341 0.77 35.79 -31.49
CA ASN A 341 2.11 35.31 -31.18
C ASN A 341 3.21 36.29 -31.58
N LYS A 342 4.20 36.42 -30.69
CA LYS A 342 5.53 36.90 -31.05
C LYS A 342 6.06 36.03 -32.21
N LYS A 343 6.40 36.70 -33.32
CA LYS A 343 7.41 36.34 -34.33
C LYS A 343 7.64 34.85 -34.56
N GLY A 344 7.04 34.29 -35.60
CA GLY A 344 7.41 32.94 -36.05
C GLY A 344 7.02 32.55 -37.47
N ILE A 345 5.93 33.11 -38.04
CA ILE A 345 5.45 32.65 -39.36
C ILE A 345 5.16 33.87 -40.23
N LYS A 346 6.03 34.12 -41.21
CA LYS A 346 5.75 35.06 -42.32
C LYS A 346 4.73 34.38 -43.25
N LYS A 347 3.64 35.11 -43.56
CA LYS A 347 2.55 34.72 -44.46
C LYS A 347 3.03 33.92 -45.67
N PHE A 348 2.62 32.66 -45.78
CA PHE A 348 2.57 31.95 -47.05
C PHE A 348 1.25 32.32 -47.75
N LYS A 349 1.36 32.86 -48.96
CA LYS A 349 0.22 33.18 -49.83
C LYS A 349 0.28 32.18 -50.97
N PHE A 350 -0.60 31.19 -50.98
CA PHE A 350 -0.82 30.33 -52.15
C PHE A 350 -1.87 31.03 -53.03
N GLU A 351 -1.47 31.46 -54.22
CA GLU A 351 -2.39 31.87 -55.28
C GLU A 351 -2.46 30.71 -56.28
N THR A 352 -3.57 29.98 -56.29
CA THR A 352 -3.91 29.07 -57.38
C THR A 352 -4.51 29.89 -58.52
N LYS A 353 -3.70 30.08 -59.58
CA LYS A 353 -4.15 30.70 -60.83
C LYS A 353 -4.84 29.62 -61.66
N ILE A 354 -6.17 29.61 -61.67
CA ILE A 354 -6.94 28.82 -62.64
C ILE A 354 -7.03 29.68 -63.91
N GLU A 355 -6.11 29.48 -64.84
CA GLU A 355 -6.26 29.95 -66.22
C GLU A 355 -7.22 29.01 -66.95
N GLY A 356 -8.50 29.37 -66.98
CA GLY A 356 -9.45 28.82 -67.92
C GLY A 356 -9.28 29.52 -69.27
N ASN A 357 -8.76 28.80 -70.27
CA ASN A 357 -8.91 29.16 -71.66
C ASN A 357 -9.78 28.08 -72.32
N LEU A 358 -11.00 28.50 -72.65
CA LEU A 358 -11.99 27.99 -73.61
C LEU A 358 -12.26 26.48 -73.68
#